data_AF-A0A919QZF3-F1
#
_entry.id   AF-A0A919QZF3-F1
#
_cell.length_a   1.000
_cell.length_b   1.000
_cell.length_c   1.000
_cell.angle_alpha   90.00
_cell.angle_beta   90.00
_cell.angle_gamma   90.00
#
_symmetry.space_group_name_H-M   'P 1'
#
loop_
_entity.id
_entity.type
_entity.pdbx_description
1 polymer ?
#
loop_
_entity_poly.entity_id
_entity_poly.type
_entity_poly.pdbx_seq_one_letter_code
_entity_poly.pdbx_strand_id
1 'polypeptide(L)'
;MTNATLTRDRVDAVTLEVAGETGGATCGLDWPLRPPAVDVGEERTCGPHIALDSGEPGIRGLFRFRPETAQPLNALSEVLLCGKSTMSRGERELIAAYVSALNECRFCFFTHAAFAAVRAPEGMGLVEQVCADLDAAPVSGKMRALLRIAGAVQQGGKRVTAEQVAAARTAGATEVEIHDTVLIAAAFCMYNRYVDGLATLAPADPSVYADRAKMTGGYLATDYRRPA
;
A
#
# COMPACT_ATOMS: atom_id res chain seq x y z
N MET A 1 10.11 67.21 -8.30
CA MET A 1 10.94 67.59 -7.14
C MET A 1 10.02 67.83 -5.95
N THR A 2 9.86 66.83 -5.08
CA THR A 2 9.79 66.99 -3.61
C THR A 2 9.68 65.61 -2.98
N ASN A 3 10.72 65.25 -2.22
CA ASN A 3 10.82 64.06 -1.39
C ASN A 3 10.00 64.27 -0.11
N ALA A 4 9.35 63.22 0.38
CA ALA A 4 8.94 63.13 1.77
C ALA A 4 9.17 61.69 2.26
N THR A 5 10.36 61.47 2.80
CA THR A 5 10.74 60.32 3.61
C THR A 5 10.00 60.43 4.95
N LEU A 6 9.25 59.39 5.32
CA LEU A 6 8.77 59.19 6.69
C LEU A 6 9.34 57.87 7.21
N THR A 7 10.02 58.02 8.34
CA THR A 7 10.85 57.05 9.06
C THR A 7 9.98 55.97 9.72
N ARG A 8 10.36 54.70 9.55
CA ARG A 8 9.79 53.55 10.27
C ARG A 8 10.41 53.52 11.67
N ASP A 9 9.63 53.89 12.68
CA ASP A 9 9.94 53.63 14.08
C ASP A 9 9.13 52.42 14.60
N ARG A 10 9.83 51.57 15.35
CA ARG A 10 9.41 50.54 16.30
C ARG A 10 8.52 49.38 15.82
N VAL A 11 9.21 48.26 15.59
CA VAL A 11 8.68 46.90 15.82
C VAL A 11 8.64 46.65 17.32
N ASP A 12 7.45 46.64 17.92
CA ASP A 12 7.25 46.08 19.25
C ASP A 12 7.10 44.57 19.13
N ALA A 13 8.04 43.87 19.76
CA ALA A 13 8.06 42.42 19.91
C ALA A 13 6.96 42.01 20.88
N VAL A 14 5.91 41.36 20.36
CA VAL A 14 4.98 40.59 21.19
C VAL A 14 5.58 39.20 21.38
N THR A 15 6.22 39.01 22.54
CA THR A 15 6.57 37.70 23.08
C THR A 15 5.27 36.98 23.47
N LEU A 16 4.90 35.94 22.71
CA LEU A 16 3.93 34.95 23.15
C LEU A 16 4.68 33.88 23.96
N GLU A 17 4.38 33.83 25.24
CA GLU A 17 4.85 32.80 26.17
C GLU A 17 4.39 31.42 25.71
N VAL A 18 5.34 30.50 25.57
CA VAL A 18 5.09 29.09 25.26
C VAL A 18 4.82 28.38 26.59
N ALA A 19 3.55 28.17 26.92
CA ALA A 19 3.17 27.23 27.95
C ALA A 19 3.48 25.81 27.46
N GLY A 20 4.39 25.13 28.15
CA GLY A 20 4.64 23.72 27.96
C GLY A 20 3.48 22.91 28.52
N GLU A 21 3.06 21.89 27.78
CA GLU A 21 2.66 20.59 28.30
C GLU A 21 2.51 19.58 27.14
N THR A 22 3.21 18.45 27.30
CA THR A 22 3.07 17.12 26.71
C THR A 22 2.15 16.94 25.49
N GLY A 23 2.73 16.55 24.35
CA GLY A 23 1.97 16.06 23.20
C GLY A 23 2.83 15.16 22.32
N GLY A 24 2.84 13.86 22.61
CA GLY A 24 3.28 12.86 21.65
C GLY A 24 2.38 12.93 20.42
N ALA A 25 2.91 13.40 19.30
CA ALA A 25 2.18 13.43 18.05
C ALA A 25 2.13 12.01 17.47
N THR A 26 1.16 11.21 17.90
CA THR A 26 0.76 10.01 17.17
C THR A 26 0.08 10.47 15.89
N CYS A 27 0.74 10.28 14.74
CA CYS A 27 0.06 10.36 13.45
C CYS A 27 -0.99 9.25 13.44
N GLY A 28 -2.25 9.63 13.63
CA GLY A 28 -3.39 8.74 13.84
C GLY A 28 -3.78 7.95 12.59
N LEU A 29 -3.00 6.93 12.27
CA LEU A 29 -3.45 5.78 11.49
C LEU A 29 -3.51 4.59 12.45
N ASP A 30 -4.54 4.57 13.29
CA ASP A 30 -4.89 3.43 14.13
C ASP A 30 -5.29 2.27 13.20
N TRP A 31 -4.27 1.53 12.76
CA TRP A 31 -4.46 0.23 12.17
C TRP A 31 -4.89 -0.75 13.27
N PRO A 32 -5.97 -1.53 13.07
CA PRO A 32 -6.96 -1.47 12.01
C PRO A 32 -8.34 -1.06 12.56
N LEU A 33 -9.33 -0.98 11.68
CA LEU A 33 -10.69 -1.35 12.07
C LEU A 33 -10.61 -2.65 12.88
N ARG A 34 -10.96 -2.56 14.18
CA ARG A 34 -10.67 -3.54 15.25
C ARG A 34 -10.62 -5.01 14.78
N PRO A 35 -9.50 -5.73 14.94
CA PRO A 35 -9.47 -7.19 14.90
C PRO A 35 -10.07 -7.74 16.22
N PRO A 36 -10.57 -9.00 16.25
CA PRO A 36 -10.93 -9.63 17.52
C PRO A 36 -9.72 -9.58 18.46
N ALA A 37 -9.96 -9.28 19.73
CA ALA A 37 -8.93 -9.02 20.75
C ALA A 37 -7.79 -10.06 20.68
N VAL A 38 -6.70 -9.68 20.01
CA VAL A 38 -5.41 -10.35 20.12
C VAL A 38 -4.71 -9.69 21.31
N ASP A 39 -4.37 -10.53 22.28
CA ASP A 39 -3.60 -10.16 23.45
C ASP A 39 -2.36 -9.37 22.99
N VAL A 40 -2.27 -8.11 23.40
CA VAL A 40 -1.09 -7.25 23.19
C VAL A 40 0.01 -7.72 24.14
N GLY A 41 0.48 -8.94 23.91
CA GLY A 41 1.71 -9.46 24.47
C GLY A 41 2.89 -8.90 23.67
N GLU A 42 3.76 -8.17 24.37
CA GLU A 42 5.14 -7.80 24.07
C GLU A 42 5.55 -7.58 22.59
N GLU A 43 6.00 -6.36 22.30
CA GLU A 43 6.65 -5.94 21.06
C GLU A 43 7.65 -7.02 20.58
N ARG A 44 7.31 -7.74 19.50
CA ARG A 44 8.12 -8.85 18.98
C ARG A 44 9.47 -8.34 18.49
N THR A 45 10.47 -8.41 19.36
CA THR A 45 11.92 -8.15 19.11
C THR A 45 12.58 -9.26 18.28
N CYS A 46 11.85 -9.89 17.35
CA CYS A 46 12.42 -10.91 16.48
C CYS A 46 12.54 -10.33 15.08
N GLY A 47 13.77 -10.10 14.64
CA GLY A 47 14.08 -9.83 13.24
C GLY A 47 13.66 -10.99 12.32
N PRO A 48 14.00 -10.93 11.03
CA PRO A 48 13.62 -11.97 10.08
C PRO A 48 13.98 -13.38 10.57
N HIS A 49 13.13 -14.36 10.28
CA HIS A 49 13.34 -15.76 10.71
C HIS A 49 14.58 -16.43 10.11
N ILE A 50 15.19 -15.78 9.10
CA ILE A 50 16.45 -16.18 8.48
C ILE A 50 17.40 -14.98 8.45
N ALA A 51 18.70 -15.24 8.43
CA ALA A 51 19.69 -14.18 8.24
C ALA A 51 19.59 -13.62 6.80
N LEU A 52 19.15 -12.37 6.67
CA LEU A 52 19.18 -11.63 5.42
C LEU A 52 20.49 -10.85 5.32
N ASP A 53 20.97 -10.68 4.09
CA ASP A 53 22.21 -9.96 3.77
C ASP A 53 21.99 -8.45 3.53
N SER A 54 20.80 -7.95 3.82
CA SER A 54 20.46 -6.52 3.71
C SER A 54 19.48 -6.08 4.80
N GLY A 55 19.53 -4.78 5.14
CA GLY A 55 18.53 -4.12 5.99
C GLY A 55 17.34 -3.56 5.21
N GLU A 56 17.14 -3.98 3.96
CA GLU A 56 16.02 -3.48 3.15
C GLU A 56 14.68 -4.02 3.69
N PRO A 57 13.64 -3.18 3.81
CA PRO A 57 12.38 -3.60 4.40
C PRO A 57 11.57 -4.52 3.47
N GLY A 58 10.76 -5.36 4.09
CA GLY A 58 9.76 -6.22 3.45
C GLY A 58 10.35 -7.16 2.41
N ILE A 59 9.65 -7.26 1.28
CA ILE A 59 10.02 -8.17 0.18
C ILE A 59 11.38 -7.81 -0.44
N ARG A 60 11.84 -6.56 -0.30
CA ARG A 60 13.09 -6.11 -0.91
C ARG A 60 14.31 -6.79 -0.29
N GLY A 61 14.29 -6.99 1.03
CA GLY A 61 15.34 -7.75 1.72
C GLY A 61 15.41 -9.21 1.23
N LEU A 62 14.24 -9.80 0.97
CA LEU A 62 14.15 -11.16 0.41
C LEU A 62 14.66 -11.23 -1.03
N PHE A 63 14.41 -10.18 -1.83
CA PHE A 63 14.90 -10.08 -3.20
C PHE A 63 16.41 -9.87 -3.27
N ARG A 64 17.01 -9.15 -2.32
CA ARG A 64 18.47 -9.08 -2.17
C ARG A 64 19.07 -10.45 -1.82
N PHE A 65 18.44 -11.16 -0.89
CA PHE A 65 18.88 -12.48 -0.45
C PHE A 65 18.82 -13.53 -1.58
N ARG A 66 17.78 -13.50 -2.43
CA ARG A 66 17.61 -14.41 -3.59
C ARG A 66 17.28 -13.67 -4.89
N PRO A 67 18.27 -13.03 -5.54
CA PRO A 67 18.06 -12.25 -6.76
C PRO A 67 17.48 -13.08 -7.92
N GLU A 68 17.78 -14.38 -7.97
CA GLU A 68 17.27 -15.29 -9.00
C GLU A 68 15.75 -15.45 -8.93
N THR A 69 15.19 -15.35 -7.71
CA THR A 69 13.73 -15.34 -7.51
C THR A 69 13.13 -13.95 -7.66
N ALA A 70 13.90 -12.90 -7.33
CA ALA A 70 13.45 -11.52 -7.45
C ALA A 70 13.10 -11.14 -8.89
N GLN A 71 13.90 -11.57 -9.86
CA GLN A 71 13.69 -11.22 -11.26
C GLN A 71 12.33 -11.66 -11.82
N PRO A 72 11.95 -12.97 -11.79
CA PRO A 72 10.65 -13.40 -12.30
C PRO A 72 9.47 -12.82 -11.51
N LEU A 73 9.62 -12.64 -10.19
CA LEU A 73 8.55 -12.06 -9.36
C LEU A 73 8.33 -10.57 -9.66
N ASN A 74 9.39 -9.79 -9.82
CA ASN A 74 9.26 -8.39 -10.24
C ASN A 74 8.73 -8.27 -11.68
N ALA A 75 9.10 -9.19 -12.58
CA ALA A 75 8.54 -9.21 -13.93
C ALA A 75 7.03 -9.47 -13.91
N LEU A 76 6.55 -10.38 -13.06
CA LEU A 76 5.12 -10.60 -12.87
C LEU A 76 4.42 -9.34 -12.33
N SER A 77 4.97 -8.73 -11.27
CA SER A 77 4.40 -7.49 -10.70
C SER A 77 4.41 -6.32 -11.70
N GLU A 78 5.45 -6.20 -12.53
CA GLU A 78 5.52 -5.21 -13.59
C GLU A 78 4.38 -5.38 -14.59
N VAL A 79 4.18 -6.60 -15.11
CA VAL A 79 3.10 -6.89 -16.05
C VAL A 79 1.75 -6.58 -15.42
N LEU A 80 1.52 -7.05 -14.20
CA LEU A 80 0.23 -6.91 -13.54
C LEU A 80 -0.09 -5.48 -13.13
N LEU A 81 0.86 -4.71 -12.61
CA LEU A 81 0.58 -3.41 -11.98
C LEU A 81 0.98 -2.21 -12.86
N CYS A 82 1.94 -2.39 -13.76
CA CYS A 82 2.46 -1.33 -14.62
C CYS A 82 2.19 -1.57 -16.12
N GLY A 83 1.88 -2.80 -16.52
CA GLY A 83 1.55 -3.16 -17.90
C GLY A 83 0.32 -2.44 -18.45
N LYS A 84 0.15 -2.52 -19.77
CA LYS A 84 -0.99 -1.95 -20.50
C LYS A 84 -2.29 -2.61 -20.07
N SER A 85 -3.26 -1.81 -19.64
CA SER A 85 -4.54 -2.27 -19.09
C SER A 85 -5.60 -1.17 -19.20
N THR A 86 -6.87 -1.53 -19.22
CA THR A 86 -8.01 -0.61 -19.07
C THR A 86 -8.28 -0.21 -17.62
N MET A 87 -7.86 -1.04 -16.65
CA MET A 87 -7.67 -0.60 -15.27
C MET A 87 -6.43 0.29 -15.19
N SER A 88 -6.57 1.43 -14.54
CA SER A 88 -5.47 2.30 -14.17
C SER A 88 -4.47 1.58 -13.26
N ARG A 89 -3.25 2.11 -13.15
CA ARG A 89 -2.29 1.60 -12.15
C ARG A 89 -2.85 1.77 -10.73
N GLY A 90 -3.52 2.89 -10.43
CA GLY A 90 -4.14 3.12 -9.13
C GLY A 90 -5.15 2.04 -8.74
N GLU A 91 -6.04 1.65 -9.66
CA GLU A 91 -7.02 0.57 -9.43
C GLU A 91 -6.36 -0.79 -9.17
N ARG A 92 -5.28 -1.11 -9.91
CA ARG A 92 -4.56 -2.38 -9.75
C ARG A 92 -3.77 -2.44 -8.44
N GLU A 93 -3.16 -1.32 -8.06
CA GLU A 93 -2.51 -1.13 -6.75
C GLU A 93 -3.55 -1.17 -5.61
N LEU A 94 -4.77 -0.67 -5.84
CA LEU A 94 -5.87 -0.75 -4.86
C LEU A 94 -6.32 -2.20 -4.61
N ILE A 95 -6.38 -3.05 -5.64
CA ILE A 95 -6.63 -4.49 -5.47
C ILE A 95 -5.54 -5.12 -4.60
N ALA A 96 -4.27 -4.82 -4.90
CA ALA A 96 -3.12 -5.31 -4.13
C ALA A 96 -3.15 -4.86 -2.66
N ALA A 97 -3.48 -3.59 -2.42
CA ALA A 97 -3.63 -3.02 -1.09
C ALA A 97 -4.78 -3.67 -0.32
N TYR A 98 -5.96 -3.81 -0.93
CA TYR A 98 -7.13 -4.42 -0.30
C TYR A 98 -6.87 -5.87 0.11
N VAL A 99 -6.28 -6.68 -0.76
CA VAL A 99 -5.91 -8.08 -0.43
C VAL A 99 -4.86 -8.13 0.68
N SER A 100 -3.88 -7.21 0.65
CA SER A 100 -2.85 -7.15 1.69
C SER A 100 -3.41 -6.72 3.04
N ALA A 101 -4.42 -5.84 3.06
CA ALA A 101 -5.16 -5.47 4.27
C ALA A 101 -5.90 -6.68 4.85
N LEU A 102 -6.63 -7.44 4.02
CA LEU A 102 -7.33 -8.66 4.43
C LEU A 102 -6.39 -9.77 4.92
N ASN A 103 -5.15 -9.78 4.46
CA ASN A 103 -4.11 -10.70 4.93
C ASN A 103 -3.31 -10.16 6.13
N GLU A 104 -3.61 -8.95 6.61
CA GLU A 104 -2.89 -8.27 7.69
C GLU A 104 -1.38 -8.07 7.42
N CYS A 105 -0.99 -8.07 6.15
CA CYS A 105 0.40 -7.89 5.75
C CYS A 105 0.76 -6.41 5.70
N ARG A 106 1.29 -5.89 6.82
CA ARG A 106 1.59 -4.47 7.02
C ARG A 106 2.44 -3.87 5.89
N PHE A 107 3.57 -4.50 5.55
CA PHE A 107 4.50 -3.95 4.57
C PHE A 107 3.86 -3.81 3.19
N CYS A 108 3.18 -4.87 2.73
CA CYS A 108 2.52 -4.87 1.44
C CYS A 108 1.33 -3.90 1.44
N PHE A 109 0.52 -3.88 2.49
CA PHE A 109 -0.60 -2.93 2.60
C PHE A 109 -0.12 -1.49 2.44
N PHE A 110 0.81 -1.01 3.29
CA PHE A 110 1.22 0.39 3.23
C PHE A 110 1.95 0.75 1.94
N THR A 111 2.73 -0.18 1.36
CA THR A 111 3.37 0.03 0.06
C THR A 111 2.34 0.25 -1.03
N HIS A 112 1.41 -0.69 -1.21
CA HIS A 112 0.46 -0.66 -2.31
C HIS A 112 -0.66 0.37 -2.07
N ALA A 113 -1.03 0.62 -0.82
CA ALA A 113 -1.91 1.73 -0.44
C ALA A 113 -1.31 3.07 -0.84
N ALA A 114 -0.01 3.30 -0.59
CA ALA A 114 0.66 4.52 -1.03
C ALA A 114 0.69 4.64 -2.56
N PHE A 115 0.98 3.56 -3.30
CA PHE A 115 0.96 3.58 -4.76
C PHE A 115 -0.44 3.82 -5.35
N ALA A 116 -1.48 3.29 -4.73
CA ALA A 116 -2.88 3.56 -5.10
C ALA A 116 -3.25 5.01 -4.79
N ALA A 117 -2.96 5.48 -3.58
CA ALA A 117 -3.30 6.80 -3.08
C ALA A 117 -2.73 7.94 -3.93
N VAL A 118 -1.45 7.87 -4.32
CA VAL A 118 -0.84 8.93 -5.15
C VAL A 118 -1.43 9.01 -6.57
N ARG A 119 -2.26 8.05 -6.97
CA ARG A 119 -2.94 7.98 -8.28
C ARG A 119 -4.46 8.14 -8.17
N ALA A 120 -5.00 8.31 -6.96
CA ALA A 120 -6.40 8.57 -6.71
C ALA A 120 -6.57 10.04 -6.28
N PRO A 121 -7.54 10.78 -6.85
CA PRO A 121 -7.84 12.14 -6.40
C PRO A 121 -8.10 12.26 -4.89
N GLU A 122 -8.74 11.24 -4.31
CA GLU A 122 -9.11 11.12 -2.91
C GLU A 122 -7.93 10.68 -2.01
N GLY A 123 -6.79 10.34 -2.59
CA GLY A 123 -5.59 9.96 -1.85
C GLY A 123 -5.76 8.69 -1.00
N MET A 124 -5.14 8.68 0.18
CA MET A 124 -5.20 7.55 1.11
C MET A 124 -6.61 7.30 1.65
N GLY A 125 -7.44 8.36 1.73
CA GLY A 125 -8.81 8.26 2.23
C GLY A 125 -9.67 7.29 1.42
N LEU A 126 -9.43 7.13 0.11
CA LEU A 126 -10.12 6.11 -0.70
C LEU A 126 -9.74 4.69 -0.27
N VAL A 127 -8.45 4.44 -0.04
CA VAL A 127 -7.95 3.13 0.35
C VAL A 127 -8.50 2.74 1.72
N GLU A 128 -8.51 3.68 2.67
CA GLU A 128 -9.07 3.50 4.01
C GLU A 128 -10.57 3.19 3.95
N GLN A 129 -11.34 3.94 3.16
CA GLN A 129 -12.77 3.69 2.97
C GLN A 129 -13.05 2.32 2.36
N VAL A 130 -12.27 1.91 1.34
CA VAL A 130 -12.38 0.59 0.71
C VAL A 130 -12.09 -0.55 1.70
N CYS A 131 -11.11 -0.38 2.59
CA CYS A 131 -10.77 -1.39 3.60
C CYS A 131 -11.77 -1.40 4.76
N ALA A 132 -12.37 -0.25 5.09
CA ALA A 132 -13.38 -0.12 6.14
C ALA A 132 -14.72 -0.73 5.76
N ASP A 133 -15.25 -0.33 4.62
CA ASP A 133 -16.54 -0.78 4.11
C ASP A 133 -16.54 -0.67 2.59
N LEU A 134 -16.24 -1.79 1.92
CA LEU A 134 -16.22 -1.88 0.47
C LEU A 134 -17.57 -1.53 -0.18
N ASP A 135 -18.68 -1.77 0.52
CA ASP A 135 -20.01 -1.51 -0.01
C ASP A 135 -20.33 -0.01 0.01
N ALA A 136 -19.89 0.71 1.05
CA ALA A 136 -20.02 2.15 1.16
C ALA A 136 -18.93 2.96 0.44
N ALA A 137 -17.79 2.34 0.11
CA ALA A 137 -16.64 3.04 -0.47
C ALA A 137 -16.97 3.72 -1.82
N PRO A 138 -16.40 4.92 -2.09
CA PRO A 138 -16.68 5.73 -3.28
C PRO A 138 -15.91 5.23 -4.52
N VAL A 139 -16.01 3.93 -4.80
CA VAL A 139 -15.47 3.30 -6.01
C VAL A 139 -16.58 3.02 -7.03
N SER A 140 -16.19 2.89 -8.30
CA SER A 140 -17.13 2.53 -9.37
C SER A 140 -17.78 1.16 -9.11
N GLY A 141 -18.96 0.92 -9.71
CA GLY A 141 -19.62 -0.38 -9.65
C GLY A 141 -18.72 -1.52 -10.13
N LYS A 142 -17.97 -1.28 -11.22
CA LYS A 142 -16.96 -2.19 -11.77
C LYS A 142 -15.88 -2.52 -10.74
N MET A 143 -15.26 -1.49 -10.16
CA MET A 143 -14.16 -1.67 -9.21
C MET A 143 -14.63 -2.38 -7.93
N ARG A 144 -15.82 -2.07 -7.42
CA ARG A 144 -16.41 -2.79 -6.28
C ARG A 144 -16.59 -4.28 -6.57
N ALA A 145 -17.10 -4.62 -7.76
CA ALA A 145 -17.27 -6.03 -8.16
C ALA A 145 -15.91 -6.76 -8.28
N LEU A 146 -14.89 -6.10 -8.84
CA LEU A 146 -13.53 -6.65 -8.91
C LEU A 146 -12.91 -6.83 -7.51
N LEU A 147 -13.06 -5.86 -6.60
CA LEU A 147 -12.57 -5.98 -5.22
C LEU A 147 -13.26 -7.13 -4.45
N ARG A 148 -14.56 -7.39 -4.69
CA ARG A 148 -15.24 -8.56 -4.13
C ARG A 148 -14.66 -9.88 -4.66
N ILE A 149 -14.33 -9.95 -5.95
CA ILE A 149 -13.62 -11.11 -6.52
C ILE A 149 -12.25 -11.26 -5.85
N ALA A 150 -11.50 -10.17 -5.70
CA ALA A 150 -10.18 -10.19 -5.05
C ALA A 150 -10.26 -10.68 -3.59
N GLY A 151 -11.26 -10.22 -2.82
CA GLY A 151 -11.52 -10.71 -1.46
C GLY A 151 -11.89 -12.20 -1.42
N ALA A 152 -12.62 -12.69 -2.42
CA ALA A 152 -12.89 -14.13 -2.54
C ALA A 152 -11.62 -14.93 -2.85
N VAL A 153 -10.78 -14.47 -3.78
CA VAL A 153 -9.47 -15.09 -4.07
C VAL A 153 -8.60 -15.15 -2.82
N GLN A 154 -8.61 -14.11 -2.00
CA GLN A 154 -7.85 -14.05 -0.75
C GLN A 154 -8.25 -15.18 0.22
N GLN A 155 -9.54 -15.48 0.34
CA GLN A 155 -10.04 -16.60 1.12
C GLN A 155 -9.75 -17.97 0.47
N GLY A 156 -9.62 -18.00 -0.86
CA GLY A 156 -9.18 -19.14 -1.65
C GLY A 156 -9.84 -19.20 -3.02
N GLY A 157 -9.15 -19.73 -4.03
CA GLY A 157 -9.63 -19.70 -5.43
C GLY A 157 -11.01 -20.37 -5.66
N LYS A 158 -11.41 -21.34 -4.82
CA LYS A 158 -12.74 -21.96 -4.87
C LYS A 158 -13.89 -21.08 -4.33
N ARG A 159 -13.56 -19.93 -3.74
CA ARG A 159 -14.54 -18.94 -3.26
C ARG A 159 -14.98 -17.98 -4.36
N VAL A 160 -14.26 -17.92 -5.48
CA VAL A 160 -14.69 -17.15 -6.65
C VAL A 160 -15.84 -17.89 -7.31
N THR A 161 -17.00 -17.24 -7.40
CA THR A 161 -18.21 -17.86 -7.95
C THR A 161 -18.57 -17.32 -9.33
N ALA A 162 -19.38 -18.07 -10.08
CA ALA A 162 -19.88 -17.64 -11.38
C ALA A 162 -20.73 -16.37 -11.27
N GLU A 163 -21.47 -16.21 -10.17
CA GLU A 163 -22.29 -15.03 -9.89
C GLU A 163 -21.44 -13.78 -9.68
N GLN A 164 -20.32 -13.88 -8.97
CA GLN A 164 -19.39 -12.76 -8.79
C GLN A 164 -18.79 -12.32 -10.14
N VAL A 165 -18.39 -13.29 -10.96
CA VAL A 165 -17.86 -13.03 -12.32
C VAL A 165 -18.93 -12.41 -13.21
N ALA A 166 -20.17 -12.91 -13.17
CA ALA A 166 -21.30 -12.35 -13.91
C ALA A 166 -21.61 -10.91 -13.46
N ALA A 167 -21.63 -10.65 -12.16
CA ALA A 167 -21.85 -9.31 -11.62
C ALA A 167 -20.77 -8.32 -12.06
N ALA A 168 -19.49 -8.74 -12.10
CA ALA A 168 -18.41 -7.92 -12.62
C ALA A 168 -18.61 -7.58 -14.10
N ARG A 169 -19.01 -8.56 -14.93
CA ARG A 169 -19.34 -8.33 -16.35
C ARG A 169 -20.51 -7.35 -16.52
N THR A 170 -21.58 -7.52 -15.75
CA THR A 170 -22.73 -6.60 -15.75
C THR A 170 -22.32 -5.18 -15.36
N ALA A 171 -21.35 -5.03 -14.46
CA ALA A 171 -20.77 -3.75 -14.08
C ALA A 171 -19.75 -3.19 -15.12
N GLY A 172 -19.53 -3.89 -16.23
CA GLY A 172 -18.65 -3.47 -17.32
C GLY A 172 -17.21 -3.96 -17.24
N ALA A 173 -16.90 -4.94 -16.38
CA ALA A 173 -15.57 -5.55 -16.35
C ALA A 173 -15.34 -6.43 -17.58
N THR A 174 -14.15 -6.29 -18.18
CA THR A 174 -13.71 -7.13 -19.30
C THR A 174 -13.10 -8.45 -18.81
N GLU A 175 -12.94 -9.43 -19.71
CA GLU A 175 -12.23 -10.69 -19.40
C GLU A 175 -10.84 -10.45 -18.81
N VAL A 176 -10.10 -9.52 -19.40
CA VAL A 176 -8.73 -9.21 -18.98
C VAL A 176 -8.74 -8.58 -17.58
N GLU A 177 -9.70 -7.72 -17.27
CA GLU A 177 -9.78 -7.09 -15.95
C GLU A 177 -10.15 -8.10 -14.86
N ILE A 178 -11.06 -9.04 -15.16
CA ILE A 178 -11.40 -10.14 -14.24
C ILE A 178 -10.21 -11.07 -14.05
N HIS A 179 -9.55 -11.46 -15.15
CA HIS A 179 -8.33 -12.27 -15.11
C HIS A 179 -7.24 -11.62 -14.25
N ASP A 180 -6.91 -10.37 -14.55
CA ASP A 180 -5.86 -9.64 -13.86
C ASP A 180 -6.22 -9.39 -12.40
N THR A 181 -7.49 -9.14 -12.07
CA THR A 181 -7.95 -9.04 -10.69
C THR A 181 -7.70 -10.32 -9.91
N VAL A 182 -8.02 -11.48 -10.49
CA VAL A 182 -7.77 -12.79 -9.87
C VAL A 182 -6.27 -13.02 -9.69
N LEU A 183 -5.47 -12.74 -10.73
CA LEU A 183 -4.04 -12.98 -10.71
C LEU A 183 -3.28 -12.01 -9.79
N ILE A 184 -3.67 -10.73 -9.74
CA ILE A 184 -3.17 -9.75 -8.77
C ILE A 184 -3.48 -10.26 -7.36
N ALA A 185 -4.74 -10.60 -7.06
CA ALA A 185 -5.11 -11.06 -5.72
C ALA A 185 -4.34 -12.32 -5.30
N ALA A 186 -4.17 -13.29 -6.21
CA ALA A 186 -3.40 -14.50 -5.96
C ALA A 186 -1.90 -14.22 -5.75
N ALA A 187 -1.31 -13.35 -6.57
CA ALA A 187 0.10 -12.95 -6.44
C ALA A 187 0.34 -12.21 -5.12
N PHE A 188 -0.56 -11.30 -4.72
CA PHE A 188 -0.44 -10.60 -3.44
C PHE A 188 -0.64 -11.53 -2.25
N CYS A 189 -1.53 -12.50 -2.35
CA CYS A 189 -1.60 -13.60 -1.40
C CYS A 189 -0.27 -14.36 -1.23
N MET A 190 0.47 -14.60 -2.32
CA MET A 190 1.80 -15.21 -2.27
C MET A 190 2.84 -14.24 -1.67
N TYR A 191 2.88 -12.98 -2.13
CA TYR A 191 3.82 -11.98 -1.64
C TYR A 191 3.65 -11.69 -0.15
N ASN A 192 2.41 -11.54 0.32
CA ASN A 192 2.10 -11.34 1.74
C ASN A 192 2.64 -12.49 2.58
N ARG A 193 2.33 -13.73 2.19
CA ARG A 193 2.83 -14.93 2.88
C ARG A 193 4.35 -15.06 2.85
N TYR A 194 4.99 -14.58 1.78
CA TYR A 194 6.45 -14.57 1.69
C TYR A 194 7.09 -13.55 2.65
N VAL A 195 6.52 -12.34 2.70
CA VAL A 195 6.94 -11.23 3.57
C VAL A 195 6.73 -11.56 5.05
N ASP A 196 5.52 -11.98 5.42
CA ASP A 196 5.16 -12.24 6.81
C ASP A 196 5.66 -13.59 7.29
N GLY A 197 5.69 -14.60 6.42
CA GLY A 197 6.19 -15.95 6.74
C GLY A 197 7.68 -15.99 7.07
N LEU A 198 8.44 -14.96 6.68
CA LEU A 198 9.85 -14.78 7.07
C LEU A 198 10.06 -13.63 8.06
N ALA A 199 8.98 -13.03 8.59
CA ALA A 199 9.01 -11.92 9.54
C ALA A 199 9.91 -10.75 9.10
N THR A 200 9.78 -10.35 7.82
CA THR A 200 10.58 -9.23 7.30
C THR A 200 10.22 -7.90 7.95
N LEU A 201 11.18 -6.96 7.95
CA LEU A 201 10.99 -5.64 8.56
C LEU A 201 9.91 -4.84 7.82
N ALA A 202 8.91 -4.35 8.54
CA ALA A 202 7.94 -3.38 8.04
C ALA A 202 8.10 -2.04 8.78
N PRO A 203 8.58 -0.96 8.13
CA PRO A 203 8.69 0.35 8.76
C PRO A 203 7.39 0.79 9.45
N ALA A 204 7.53 1.27 10.69
CA ALA A 204 6.42 1.78 11.49
C ALA A 204 5.91 3.12 10.94
N ASP A 205 6.81 3.97 10.45
CA ASP A 205 6.45 5.26 9.86
C ASP A 205 5.84 5.08 8.45
N PRO A 206 4.56 5.46 8.24
CA PRO A 206 3.90 5.41 6.94
C PRO A 206 4.54 6.31 5.87
N SER A 207 5.26 7.37 6.28
CA SER A 207 5.88 8.34 5.36
C SER A 207 6.89 7.68 4.40
N VAL A 208 7.58 6.64 4.87
CA VAL A 208 8.56 5.85 4.12
C VAL A 208 7.94 5.25 2.85
N TYR A 209 6.68 4.83 2.94
CA TYR A 209 5.95 4.24 1.81
C TYR A 209 5.46 5.33 0.84
N ALA A 210 5.00 6.47 1.37
CA ALA A 210 4.56 7.60 0.56
C ALA A 210 5.69 8.17 -0.31
N ASP A 211 6.90 8.29 0.23
CA ASP A 211 8.06 8.75 -0.53
C ASP A 211 8.46 7.79 -1.64
N ARG A 212 8.36 6.48 -1.39
CA ARG A 212 8.58 5.47 -2.43
C ARG A 212 7.52 5.54 -3.53
N ALA A 213 6.26 5.80 -3.17
CA ALA A 213 5.16 5.87 -4.13
C ALA A 213 5.27 7.05 -5.12
N LYS A 214 5.98 8.11 -4.74
CA LYS A 214 6.32 9.24 -5.63
C LYS A 214 7.33 8.87 -6.71
N MET A 215 8.12 7.82 -6.51
CA MET A 215 9.06 7.35 -7.53
C MET A 215 8.29 6.75 -8.71
N THR A 216 8.64 7.16 -9.92
CA THR A 216 7.93 6.77 -11.16
C THR A 216 8.36 5.41 -11.69
N GLY A 217 9.40 4.80 -11.12
CA GLY A 217 9.91 3.48 -11.51
C GLY A 217 8.86 2.38 -11.35
N GLY A 218 8.85 1.45 -12.30
CA GLY A 218 8.16 0.17 -12.17
C GLY A 218 8.91 -0.79 -11.23
N TYR A 219 8.43 -2.02 -11.15
CA TYR A 219 8.98 -3.10 -10.35
C TYR A 219 10.34 -3.60 -10.90
N LEU A 220 10.64 -3.30 -12.16
CA LEU A 220 11.94 -3.60 -12.79
C LEU A 220 13.02 -2.51 -12.58
N ALA A 221 12.70 -1.39 -11.91
CA ALA A 221 13.62 -0.26 -11.79
C ALA A 221 14.79 -0.52 -10.83
N THR A 222 14.74 -1.58 -10.01
CA THR A 222 15.81 -1.92 -9.06
C THR A 222 16.54 -3.17 -9.52
N ASP A 223 17.86 -3.07 -9.71
CA ASP A 223 18.71 -4.24 -9.95
C ASP A 223 19.09 -4.90 -8.62
N TYR A 224 18.60 -6.12 -8.42
CA TYR A 224 18.87 -6.94 -7.23
C TYR A 224 20.12 -7.81 -7.38
N ARG A 225 20.76 -7.86 -8.54
CA ARG A 225 21.99 -8.65 -8.74
C ARG A 225 23.09 -8.16 -7.79
N ARG A 226 23.85 -9.11 -7.24
CA ARG A 226 25.04 -8.77 -6.44
C ARG A 226 26.10 -8.13 -7.35
N PRO A 227 26.79 -7.07 -6.90
CA PRO A 227 28.00 -6.61 -7.55
C PRO A 227 28.99 -7.78 -7.63
N ALA A 228 29.70 -7.89 -8.75
CA ALA A 228 30.77 -8.86 -8.93
C ALA A 228 31.95 -8.60 -7.98
#